data_AF-A0A6A2YEL4-F1
#
_entry.id   AF-A0A6A2YEL4-F1
#
_cell.length_a   1.000
_cell.length_b   1.000
_cell.length_c   1.000
_cell.angle_alpha   90.00
_cell.angle_beta   90.00
_cell.angle_gamma   90.00
#
_symmetry.space_group_name_H-M   'P 1'
#
loop_
_entity.id
_entity.type
_entity.pdbx_description
1 polymer ?
#
loop_
_entity_poly.entity_id
_entity_poly.type
_entity_poly.pdbx_seq_one_letter_code
_entity_poly.pdbx_strand_id
1 'polypeptide(L)'
;MACGTPIPTVLTIHGIWPQDANDVPIPPYNAATNPCYSQAPITDPLVLETTAFTPIESNLISLWPDLKNPTKPGTGFWETEWLKHGTCSDYPNNPLDYFKSALTLRQGLTNPGEYVSFVLAFISSVIEFMYKMVEKLE
;
A
#
# COMPACT_ATOMS: atom_id res chain seq x y z
N MET A 1 4.94 -23.67 -4.70
CA MET A 1 5.26 -22.51 -3.83
C MET A 1 4.13 -22.39 -2.84
N ALA A 2 4.38 -22.49 -1.54
CA ALA A 2 3.34 -22.38 -0.51
C ALA A 2 3.25 -20.92 -0.04
N CYS A 3 2.04 -20.43 0.23
CA CYS A 3 1.86 -19.12 0.84
C CYS A 3 2.22 -19.18 2.32
N GLY A 4 2.76 -18.08 2.82
CA GLY A 4 2.92 -17.82 4.24
C GLY A 4 1.59 -17.84 4.98
N THR A 5 1.59 -18.35 6.21
CA THR A 5 0.44 -18.31 7.11
C THR A 5 0.74 -17.43 8.33
N PRO A 6 -0.26 -16.73 8.90
CA PRO A 6 -1.65 -16.66 8.47
C PRO A 6 -1.83 -15.81 7.20
N ILE A 7 -2.78 -16.17 6.35
CA ILE A 7 -3.16 -15.34 5.22
C ILE A 7 -3.95 -14.14 5.76
N PRO A 8 -3.60 -12.89 5.38
CA PRO A 8 -4.34 -11.72 5.82
C PRO A 8 -5.84 -11.83 5.47
N THR A 9 -6.69 -11.45 6.41
CA THR A 9 -8.16 -11.41 6.22
C THR A 9 -8.64 -10.10 5.60
N VAL A 10 -7.72 -9.17 5.37
CA VAL A 10 -7.94 -7.89 4.71
C VAL A 10 -7.15 -7.87 3.40
N LEU A 11 -7.64 -7.13 2.40
CA LEU A 11 -6.92 -6.95 1.15
C LEU A 11 -5.54 -6.37 1.45
N THR A 12 -4.49 -6.80 0.76
CA THR A 12 -3.15 -6.20 0.83
C THR A 12 -2.72 -5.74 -0.54
N ILE A 13 -1.77 -4.82 -0.58
CA ILE A 13 -1.22 -4.31 -1.83
C ILE A 13 -0.36 -5.42 -2.43
N HIS A 14 -0.55 -5.65 -3.74
CA HIS A 14 0.39 -6.41 -4.56
C HIS A 14 1.34 -5.45 -5.28
N GLY A 15 0.78 -4.44 -5.95
CA GLY A 15 1.50 -3.41 -6.69
C GLY A 15 0.58 -2.29 -7.14
N ILE A 16 1.18 -1.18 -7.59
CA ILE A 16 0.48 -0.16 -8.39
C ILE A 16 1.19 -0.13 -9.75
N TRP A 17 0.43 -0.35 -10.81
CA TRP A 17 0.99 -0.62 -12.13
C TRP A 17 0.53 0.46 -13.09
N PRO A 18 1.43 1.34 -13.56
CA PRO A 18 1.07 2.38 -14.51
C PRO A 18 0.51 1.80 -15.81
N GLN A 19 -0.48 2.49 -16.37
CA GLN A 19 -1.09 2.20 -17.67
C GLN A 19 -1.17 3.48 -18.48
N ASP A 20 -1.17 3.37 -19.81
CA ASP A 20 -1.46 4.51 -20.67
C ASP A 20 -2.97 4.81 -20.74
N ALA A 21 -3.35 5.84 -21.50
CA ALA A 21 -4.74 6.25 -21.67
C ALA A 21 -5.65 5.21 -22.35
N ASN A 22 -5.08 4.12 -22.89
CA ASN A 22 -5.79 3.02 -23.53
C ASN A 22 -5.75 1.73 -22.69
N ASP A 23 -5.47 1.84 -21.40
CA ASP A 23 -5.32 0.73 -20.44
C ASP A 23 -4.17 -0.24 -20.78
N VAL A 24 -3.20 0.19 -21.61
CA VAL A 24 -2.03 -0.63 -21.95
C VAL A 24 -1.01 -0.56 -20.82
N PRO A 25 -0.53 -1.69 -20.26
CA PRO A 25 0.48 -1.69 -19.22
C PRO A 25 1.79 -1.04 -19.68
N ILE A 26 2.35 -0.16 -18.84
CA ILE A 26 3.65 0.44 -19.11
C ILE A 26 4.76 -0.58 -18.78
N PRO A 27 5.66 -0.90 -19.73
CA PRO A 27 6.77 -1.82 -19.46
C PRO A 27 7.79 -1.21 -18.50
N PRO A 28 8.64 -2.03 -17.84
CA PRO A 28 9.69 -1.54 -16.96
C PRO A 28 10.64 -0.57 -17.68
N TYR A 29 11.24 0.35 -16.93
CA TYR A 29 12.24 1.27 -17.48
C TYR A 29 13.40 0.51 -18.10
N ASN A 30 13.79 0.92 -19.32
CA ASN A 30 15.01 0.46 -19.96
C ASN A 30 15.63 1.62 -20.76
N ALA A 31 16.86 1.99 -20.44
CA ALA A 31 17.51 3.14 -21.07
C ALA A 31 17.63 3.04 -22.61
N ALA A 32 17.68 1.83 -23.17
CA ALA A 32 17.84 1.60 -24.60
C ALA A 32 16.50 1.40 -25.33
N THR A 33 15.56 0.66 -24.72
CA THR A 33 14.35 0.20 -25.41
C THR A 33 13.06 0.83 -24.88
N ASN A 34 13.06 1.38 -23.67
CA ASN A 34 11.90 2.01 -23.04
C ASN A 34 12.30 3.11 -22.04
N PRO A 35 12.86 4.23 -22.50
CA PRO A 35 13.21 5.35 -21.63
C PRO A 35 11.95 6.19 -21.35
N CYS A 36 11.15 5.79 -20.36
CA CYS A 36 9.95 6.52 -19.92
C CYS A 36 10.25 7.98 -19.55
N TYR A 37 11.49 8.25 -19.13
CA TYR A 37 12.01 9.57 -18.78
C TYR A 37 13.40 9.76 -19.37
N SER A 38 13.79 11.03 -19.57
CA SER A 38 15.14 11.38 -20.00
C SER A 38 16.18 11.16 -18.89
N GLN A 39 15.78 11.27 -17.63
CA GLN A 39 16.61 10.96 -16.48
C GLN A 39 16.33 9.53 -16.01
N ALA A 40 17.39 8.79 -15.70
CA ALA A 40 17.25 7.44 -15.17
C ALA A 40 16.58 7.48 -13.78
N PRO A 41 15.60 6.61 -13.51
CA PRO A 41 14.95 6.50 -12.21
C PRO A 41 15.90 5.96 -11.15
N ILE A 42 15.57 6.15 -9.88
CA ILE A 42 16.34 5.60 -8.76
C ILE A 42 16.18 4.07 -8.76
N THR A 43 17.27 3.32 -8.90
CA THR A 43 17.25 1.84 -8.83
C THR A 43 18.26 1.26 -7.85
N ASP A 44 19.06 2.11 -7.19
CA ASP A 44 20.05 1.66 -6.21
C ASP A 44 19.34 1.10 -4.97
N PRO A 45 19.58 -0.17 -4.58
CA PRO A 45 18.87 -0.80 -3.46
C PRO A 45 19.10 -0.08 -2.12
N LEU A 46 20.30 0.46 -1.87
CA LEU A 46 20.58 1.17 -0.62
C LEU A 46 19.86 2.51 -0.56
N VAL A 47 19.77 3.21 -1.70
CA VAL A 47 18.97 4.43 -1.81
C VAL A 47 17.48 4.12 -1.61
N LEU A 48 16.95 3.07 -2.22
CA LEU A 48 15.56 2.65 -2.02
C LEU A 48 15.27 2.31 -0.56
N GLU A 49 16.13 1.51 0.07
CA GLU A 49 16.00 1.13 1.48
C GLU A 49 15.92 2.35 2.39
N THR A 50 16.89 3.26 2.25
CA THR A 50 17.03 4.42 3.15
C THR A 50 16.00 5.53 2.90
N THR A 51 15.59 5.74 1.64
CA THR A 51 14.75 6.88 1.27
C THR A 51 13.29 6.52 1.02
N ALA A 52 12.98 5.28 0.64
CA ALA A 52 11.63 4.84 0.30
C ALA A 52 11.05 3.85 1.30
N PHE A 53 11.82 2.88 1.78
CA PHE A 53 11.29 1.79 2.62
C PHE A 53 11.33 2.13 4.11
N THR A 54 12.53 2.41 4.66
CA THR A 54 12.74 2.70 6.09
C THR A 54 11.77 3.77 6.63
N PRO A 55 11.49 4.89 5.93
CA PRO A 55 10.60 5.94 6.47
C PRO A 55 9.15 5.51 6.69
N ILE A 56 8.69 4.45 6.03
CA ILE A 56 7.29 3.98 6.02
C ILE A 56 7.19 2.45 6.21
N GLU A 57 8.23 1.82 6.76
CA GLU A 57 8.38 0.36 6.81
C GLU A 57 7.22 -0.30 7.56
N SER A 58 6.78 0.27 8.69
CA SER A 58 5.67 -0.27 9.47
C SER A 58 4.37 -0.32 8.67
N ASN A 59 4.10 0.69 7.84
CA ASN A 59 2.95 0.70 6.94
C ASN A 59 3.11 -0.31 5.80
N LEU A 60 4.31 -0.44 5.23
CA LEU A 60 4.58 -1.41 4.17
C LEU A 60 4.47 -2.85 4.67
N ILE A 61 4.99 -3.17 5.86
CA ILE A 61 4.83 -4.49 6.49
C ILE A 61 3.35 -4.81 6.70
N SER A 62 2.55 -3.83 7.15
CA SER A 62 1.14 -4.06 7.45
C SER A 62 0.26 -4.15 6.19
N LEU A 63 0.51 -3.33 5.17
CA LEU A 63 -0.41 -3.13 4.05
C LEU A 63 0.11 -3.67 2.73
N TRP A 64 1.42 -3.91 2.61
CA TRP A 64 2.10 -4.46 1.43
C TRP A 64 3.06 -5.62 1.79
N PRO A 65 2.65 -6.62 2.59
CA PRO A 65 3.52 -7.74 2.98
C PRO A 65 3.92 -8.63 1.80
N ASP A 66 5.10 -9.28 1.90
CA ASP A 66 5.45 -10.41 1.04
C ASP A 66 4.80 -11.70 1.57
N LEU A 67 3.70 -12.11 0.93
CA LEU A 67 2.97 -13.33 1.31
C LEU A 67 3.72 -14.63 0.97
N LYS A 68 4.78 -14.59 0.16
CA LYS A 68 5.63 -15.77 -0.10
C LYS A 68 6.65 -15.98 1.00
N ASN A 69 7.04 -14.91 1.72
CA ASN A 69 8.03 -14.95 2.80
C ASN A 69 7.57 -14.10 4.00
N PRO A 70 6.53 -14.50 4.74
CA PRO A 70 5.90 -13.66 5.78
C PRO A 70 6.80 -13.41 7.00
N THR A 71 7.92 -14.13 7.13
CA THR A 71 8.85 -14.04 8.27
C THR A 71 9.93 -12.98 8.09
N LYS A 72 10.02 -12.34 6.93
CA LYS A 72 10.98 -11.29 6.63
C LYS A 72 10.25 -10.01 6.20
N PRO A 73 10.87 -8.83 6.37
CA PRO A 73 10.40 -7.61 5.71
C PRO A 73 10.25 -7.83 4.20
N GLY A 74 9.25 -7.20 3.60
CA GLY A 74 8.93 -7.33 2.18
C GLY A 74 9.88 -6.59 1.25
N THR A 75 11.08 -6.19 1.70
CA THR A 75 11.99 -5.28 0.96
C THR A 75 12.31 -5.77 -0.45
N GLY A 76 12.65 -7.06 -0.62
CA GLY A 76 12.88 -7.63 -1.96
C GLY A 76 11.63 -7.66 -2.84
N PHE A 77 10.44 -7.79 -2.24
CA PHE A 77 9.18 -7.68 -2.97
C PHE A 77 8.90 -6.23 -3.39
N TRP A 78 9.07 -5.27 -2.49
CA TRP A 78 8.92 -3.84 -2.77
C TRP A 78 9.90 -3.36 -3.84
N GLU A 79 11.17 -3.78 -3.77
CA GLU A 79 12.17 -3.50 -4.79
C GLU A 79 11.76 -4.07 -6.16
N THR A 80 11.27 -5.31 -6.19
CA THR A 80 10.81 -5.94 -7.44
C THR A 80 9.65 -5.18 -8.06
N GLU A 81 8.66 -4.77 -7.26
CA GLU A 81 7.51 -3.99 -7.74
C GLU A 81 7.94 -2.60 -8.22
N TRP A 82 8.86 -1.95 -7.51
CA TRP A 82 9.43 -0.68 -7.93
C TRP A 82 10.16 -0.80 -9.27
N LEU A 83 11.09 -1.75 -9.41
CA LEU A 83 11.87 -1.93 -10.63
C LEU A 83 10.99 -2.25 -11.85
N LYS A 84 9.93 -3.04 -11.66
CA LYS A 84 9.02 -3.43 -12.75
C LYS A 84 7.99 -2.38 -13.11
N HIS A 85 7.50 -1.62 -12.12
CA HIS A 85 6.32 -0.77 -12.31
C HIS A 85 6.57 0.68 -11.90
N GLY A 86 7.18 0.89 -10.73
CA GLY A 86 7.41 2.23 -10.18
C GLY A 86 8.40 3.09 -10.97
N THR A 87 9.40 2.49 -11.61
CA THR A 87 10.42 3.20 -12.41
C THR A 87 9.85 3.98 -13.61
N CYS A 88 8.67 3.60 -14.10
CA CYS A 88 7.92 4.30 -15.15
C CYS A 88 6.59 4.90 -14.66
N SER A 89 6.39 5.01 -13.34
CA SER A 89 5.29 5.79 -12.76
C SER A 89 5.57 7.29 -12.84
N ASP A 90 4.64 8.14 -12.41
CA ASP A 90 4.82 9.60 -12.27
C ASP A 90 5.90 10.01 -11.24
N TYR A 91 6.51 9.06 -10.53
CA TYR A 91 7.47 9.29 -9.46
C TYR A 91 8.89 8.74 -9.73
N PRO A 92 9.46 8.85 -10.95
CA PRO A 92 10.68 8.12 -11.32
C PRO A 92 11.89 8.40 -10.41
N ASN A 93 11.96 9.60 -9.85
CA ASN A 93 13.03 10.05 -8.96
C ASN A 93 12.57 10.22 -7.49
N ASN A 94 11.36 9.76 -7.17
CA ASN A 94 10.78 9.88 -5.83
C ASN A 94 10.05 8.58 -5.43
N PRO A 95 10.79 7.48 -5.22
CA PRO A 95 10.21 6.19 -4.88
C PRO A 95 9.36 6.24 -3.60
N LEU A 96 9.69 7.11 -2.63
CA LEU A 96 8.88 7.28 -1.43
C LEU A 96 7.43 7.67 -1.75
N ASP A 97 7.22 8.60 -2.69
CA ASP A 97 5.88 9.05 -3.06
C ASP A 97 5.11 7.98 -3.85
N TYR A 98 5.79 7.15 -4.66
CA TYR A 98 5.20 5.95 -5.26
C TYR A 98 4.63 5.02 -4.18
N PHE A 99 5.42 4.68 -3.15
CA PHE A 99 4.94 3.79 -2.08
C PHE A 99 3.85 4.45 -1.22
N LYS A 100 3.96 5.74 -0.90
CA LYS A 100 2.91 6.47 -0.19
C LYS A 100 1.60 6.53 -0.96
N SER A 101 1.64 6.67 -2.28
CA SER A 101 0.44 6.67 -3.12
C SER A 101 -0.30 5.33 -3.01
N ALA A 102 0.43 4.21 -3.04
CA ALA A 102 -0.11 2.87 -2.87
C ALA A 102 -0.74 2.67 -1.49
N LEU A 103 -0.05 3.12 -0.43
CA LEU A 103 -0.56 3.07 0.94
C LEU A 103 -1.83 3.91 1.09
N THR A 104 -1.85 5.11 0.51
CA THR A 104 -3.02 6.01 0.53
C THR A 104 -4.22 5.35 -0.16
N LEU A 105 -4.01 4.79 -1.36
CA LEU A 105 -5.06 4.05 -2.07
C LEU A 105 -5.61 2.90 -1.22
N ARG A 106 -4.72 2.10 -0.63
CA ARG A 106 -5.11 0.97 0.22
C ARG A 106 -5.90 1.41 1.46
N GLN A 107 -5.49 2.49 2.12
CA GLN A 107 -6.17 3.02 3.31
C GLN A 107 -7.55 3.62 2.96
N GLY A 108 -7.69 4.17 1.76
CA GLY A 108 -8.98 4.68 1.24
C GLY A 108 -9.98 3.58 0.88
N LEU A 109 -9.54 2.34 0.69
CA LEU A 109 -10.43 1.20 0.47
C LEU A 109 -11.07 0.79 1.80
N THR A 110 -12.39 0.95 1.91
CA THR A 110 -13.15 0.42 3.05
C THR A 110 -13.00 -1.10 3.11
N ASN A 111 -12.41 -1.60 4.19
CA ASN A 111 -12.48 -3.04 4.46
C ASN A 111 -13.93 -3.42 4.77
N PRO A 112 -14.50 -4.46 4.16
CA PRO A 112 -15.89 -4.88 4.42
C PRO A 112 -16.21 -5.07 5.91
N GLY A 113 -15.22 -5.48 6.72
CA GLY A 113 -15.37 -5.63 8.18
C GLY A 113 -15.28 -4.33 8.99
N GLU A 114 -14.58 -3.30 8.50
CA GLU A 114 -14.42 -2.04 9.22
C GLU A 114 -15.69 -1.19 9.17
N TYR A 115 -16.44 -1.22 8.06
CA TYR A 115 -17.73 -0.54 7.95
C TYR A 115 -18.70 -1.03 9.04
N VAL A 116 -18.77 -2.34 9.26
CA VAL A 116 -19.64 -2.95 10.27
C VAL A 116 -19.21 -2.54 11.68
N SER A 117 -17.91 -2.52 11.98
CA SER A 117 -17.38 -2.05 13.27
C SER A 117 -17.67 -0.57 13.52
N PHE A 118 -17.53 0.30 12.52
CA PHE A 118 -17.84 1.71 12.64
C PHE A 118 -19.33 1.95 12.91
N VAL A 119 -20.22 1.26 12.19
CA VAL A 119 -21.66 1.35 12.40
C VAL A 119 -22.05 0.84 13.79
N LEU A 120 -21.48 -0.29 14.24
CA LEU A 120 -21.71 -0.83 15.58
C LEU A 120 -21.23 0.13 16.69
N ALA A 121 -20.03 0.69 16.56
CA ALA A 121 -19.49 1.64 17.52
C ALA A 121 -20.35 2.91 17.61
N PHE A 122 -20.79 3.43 16.45
CA PHE A 122 -21.70 4.57 16.39
C PHE A 122 -23.03 4.27 17.08
N ILE A 123 -23.70 3.16 16.73
CA ILE A 123 -24.95 2.74 17.37
C ILE A 123 -24.76 2.58 18.88
N SER A 124 -23.68 1.94 19.32
CA SER A 124 -23.40 1.74 20.75
C SER A 124 -23.24 3.07 21.49
N SER A 125 -22.53 4.04 20.91
CA SER A 125 -22.38 5.38 21.50
C SER A 125 -23.70 6.15 21.59
N VAL A 126 -24.58 6.02 20.59
CA VAL A 126 -25.91 6.64 20.59
C VAL A 126 -26.79 6.01 21.67
N ILE A 127 -26.78 4.68 21.79
CA ILE A 127 -27.52 3.96 22.84
C ILE A 127 -27.05 4.42 24.22
N GLU A 128 -25.73 4.47 24.46
CA GLU A 128 -25.17 4.89 25.73
C GLU A 128 -25.53 6.34 26.07
N PHE A 129 -25.53 7.23 25.07
CA PHE A 129 -26.00 8.60 25.22
C PHE A 129 -27.48 8.67 25.60
N MET A 130 -28.34 7.89 24.93
CA MET A 130 -29.77 7.84 25.27
C MET A 130 -30.00 7.32 26.69
N TYR A 131 -29.30 6.25 27.10
CA TYR A 131 -29.37 5.74 28.47
C TYR A 131 -29.00 6.80 29.50
N LYS A 132 -27.89 7.53 29.27
CA LYS A 132 -27.48 8.64 30.14
C LYS A 132 -28.47 9.80 30.17
N MET A 133 -29.24 10.02 29.11
CA MET A 133 -30.32 11.03 29.13
C MET A 133 -31.53 10.55 29.94
N VAL A 134 -31.87 9.26 29.86
CA VAL A 134 -32.98 8.67 30.64
C VAL A 134 -32.67 8.67 32.13
N GLU A 135 -31.46 8.25 32.54
CA GLU A 135 -31.02 8.27 33.95
C GLU A 135 -31.00 9.68 34.57
N LYS A 136 -30.91 10.72 33.75
CA LYS A 136 -30.88 12.12 34.21
C LYS A 136 -32.26 12.76 34.34
N LEU A 137 -33.30 12.05 33.88
CA LEU A 137 -34.70 12.46 33.94
C LEU A 137 -35.47 11.76 35.06
N GLU A 138 -34.88 10.74 35.69
CA GLU A 138 -35.33 10.10 36.94
C GLU A 138 -34.69 10.77 38.17
#